data_AF-A0A8H6UE27-F1
#
_entry.id   AF-A0A8H6UE27-F1
#
_cell.length_a   1.000
_cell.length_b   1.000
_cell.length_c   1.000
_cell.angle_alpha   90.00
_cell.angle_beta   90.00
_cell.angle_gamma   90.00
#
_symmetry.space_group_name_H-M   'P 1'
#
loop_
_entity.id
_entity.type
_entity.pdbx_description
1 polymer ?
#
loop_
_entity_poly.entity_id
_entity_poly.type
_entity_poly.pdbx_seq_one_letter_code
_entity_poly.pdbx_strand_id
1 'polypeptide(L)'
;MPRLSYALCALAVGHAAVAVPQLSPRATGSLDTWLATETTVSLNGILANIGAEGAYAKSAKPGVIIASPSTSDPDYYFTWTRDAALTMKVLVDLFRNGNLGLQIVIEEYVNSQAYLQTVSNPSGGLSSGGLGEPKYNVDMTAFTGDWGRPQRDGPALRATALVDFGNWLIDNGYSSYAVNNIWPIVRNDLSYVAQYWSQTGFDLWEEVNSMSFFTVAAQHRALVEGSAFASRVGASCSWCDSQAPQILCYMQSFWTGSYINANTGGGRSGKDANTVLASIHIFDPAAGCDDTTFQPCSPRALANHKVYTDSFRSIYSINSGVAQGAAVSVGRYPEDVYYNGNPWFLTTLAAAEQLYDAIYQWKKIGSITITSTSLAFFKDIYSSAAVGTYASGSSTFTAIINAVKTYADGYVSIVETHAMNNGSLSEQFDKTYGTSLSARDLTWSYAALLTANMRRNGVVPPSWGASSANTVPSSCSMGSATGTYSTATATSWPSTLTSGSPGATTAPCTTPTSVAVTFDEIAATSYGEHVYIAGSISQLGNWDTSNAVPLSSSKYTSSNNLWYVTVDLPAGTTFQYKYFRKESDGSVVWESDPNREYTVPSGCGVSTATESDTWR
;
A
#
# COMPACT_ATOMS: atom_id res chain seq x y z
N MET A 1 36.06 -77.59 -0.56
CA MET A 1 36.94 -77.06 0.50
C MET A 1 36.56 -75.60 0.78
N PRO A 2 36.72 -75.11 2.01
CA PRO A 2 35.74 -74.24 2.68
C PRO A 2 36.16 -72.76 2.81
N ARG A 3 35.19 -71.93 3.19
CA ARG A 3 35.25 -70.73 4.07
C ARG A 3 36.27 -69.63 3.74
N LEU A 4 35.79 -68.39 3.61
CA LEU A 4 36.15 -67.35 4.57
C LEU A 4 35.06 -66.28 4.66
N SER A 5 34.60 -66.07 5.89
CA SER A 5 33.58 -65.11 6.30
C SER A 5 34.23 -63.76 6.63
N TYR A 6 33.61 -62.66 6.24
CA TYR A 6 33.74 -61.38 6.95
C TYR A 6 32.35 -60.81 7.21
N ALA A 7 32.06 -60.67 8.51
CA ALA A 7 30.86 -60.06 9.04
C ALA A 7 30.91 -58.54 8.84
N LEU A 8 29.85 -57.96 8.29
CA LEU A 8 29.53 -56.55 8.48
C LEU A 8 28.37 -56.44 9.46
N CYS A 9 28.64 -55.83 10.61
CA CYS A 9 27.62 -55.35 11.54
C CYS A 9 26.75 -54.29 10.85
N ALA A 10 25.46 -54.56 10.71
CA ALA A 10 24.47 -53.57 10.37
C ALA A 10 24.22 -52.67 11.59
N LEU A 11 24.71 -51.43 11.56
CA LEU A 11 24.22 -50.36 12.41
C LEU A 11 22.93 -49.82 11.77
N ALA A 12 21.79 -50.25 12.30
CA ALA A 12 20.50 -49.68 11.99
C ALA A 12 20.42 -48.27 12.60
N VAL A 13 20.72 -47.25 11.80
CA VAL A 13 20.37 -45.86 12.15
C VAL A 13 18.88 -45.69 11.85
N GLY A 14 18.07 -45.76 12.90
CA GLY A 14 16.66 -45.41 12.84
C GLY A 14 16.52 -43.99 12.31
N HIS A 15 15.97 -43.85 11.12
CA HIS A 15 15.48 -42.56 10.64
C HIS A 15 14.24 -42.24 11.46
N ALA A 16 14.42 -41.48 12.54
CA ALA A 16 13.31 -40.73 13.11
C ALA A 16 12.88 -39.75 12.02
N ALA A 17 11.73 -40.02 11.38
CA ALA A 17 11.05 -39.05 10.57
C ALA A 17 10.75 -37.85 11.47
N VAL A 18 11.53 -36.78 11.33
CA VAL A 18 11.23 -35.50 11.94
C VAL A 18 9.96 -35.03 11.25
N ALA A 19 8.83 -35.11 11.96
CA ALA A 19 7.60 -34.48 11.52
C ALA A 19 7.88 -32.99 11.37
N VAL A 20 7.88 -32.51 10.12
CA VAL A 20 7.88 -31.09 9.81
C VAL A 20 6.64 -30.50 10.48
N PRO A 21 6.73 -29.34 11.16
CA PRO A 21 5.56 -28.75 11.78
C PRO A 21 4.49 -28.54 10.70
N GLN A 22 3.35 -29.20 10.84
CA GLN A 22 2.16 -28.74 10.14
C GLN A 22 1.91 -27.31 10.61
N LEU A 23 1.99 -26.35 9.70
CA LEU A 23 1.47 -25.01 9.95
C LEU A 23 -0.03 -25.16 10.17
N SER A 24 -0.44 -25.06 11.43
CA SER A 24 -1.84 -24.97 11.80
C SER A 24 -2.40 -23.64 11.26
N PRO A 25 -3.53 -23.64 10.54
CA PRO A 25 -4.19 -22.41 10.12
C PRO A 25 -4.44 -21.49 11.33
N ARG A 26 -4.12 -20.20 11.18
CA ARG A 26 -4.25 -19.14 12.21
C ARG A 26 -5.67 -18.90 12.71
N ALA A 27 -6.69 -19.61 12.22
CA ALA A 27 -8.08 -19.30 12.51
C ALA A 27 -8.46 -19.51 13.99
N THR A 28 -8.13 -18.54 14.83
CA THR A 28 -8.66 -18.35 16.18
C THR A 28 -9.57 -17.11 16.25
N GLY A 29 -9.86 -16.44 15.11
CA GLY A 29 -10.71 -15.24 15.01
C GLY A 29 -11.33 -15.04 13.62
N SER A 30 -12.17 -14.02 13.44
CA SER A 30 -12.73 -13.65 12.14
C SER A 30 -11.72 -12.84 11.30
N LEU A 31 -11.91 -12.80 9.98
CA LEU A 31 -11.12 -11.97 9.06
C LEU A 31 -11.02 -10.50 9.53
N ASP A 32 -12.07 -9.97 10.15
CA ASP A 32 -12.08 -8.62 10.71
C ASP A 32 -11.09 -8.45 11.88
N THR A 33 -10.96 -9.46 12.75
CA THR A 33 -9.97 -9.46 13.84
C THR A 33 -8.55 -9.49 13.31
N TRP A 34 -8.28 -10.29 12.28
CA TRP A 34 -6.98 -10.34 11.64
C TRP A 34 -6.62 -9.00 10.99
N LEU A 35 -7.52 -8.45 10.15
CA LEU A 35 -7.31 -7.16 9.47
C LEU A 35 -7.07 -6.00 10.45
N ALA A 36 -7.77 -5.97 11.58
CA ALA A 36 -7.54 -4.94 12.61
C ALA A 36 -6.10 -4.95 13.15
N THR A 37 -5.47 -6.13 13.20
CA THR A 37 -4.06 -6.28 13.61
C THR A 37 -3.12 -6.03 12.44
N GLU A 38 -3.36 -6.70 11.32
CA GLU A 38 -2.45 -6.75 10.18
C GLU A 38 -2.30 -5.39 9.48
N THR A 39 -3.32 -4.54 9.52
CA THR A 39 -3.23 -3.17 9.00
C THR A 39 -2.24 -2.32 9.79
N THR A 40 -2.20 -2.45 11.12
CA THR A 40 -1.19 -1.80 11.96
C THR A 40 0.20 -2.35 11.65
N VAL A 41 0.34 -3.67 11.52
CA VAL A 41 1.62 -4.31 11.14
C VAL A 41 2.09 -3.82 9.77
N SER A 42 1.20 -3.72 8.80
CA SER A 42 1.53 -3.30 7.44
C SER A 42 1.94 -1.83 7.36
N LEU A 43 1.26 -0.94 8.08
CA LEU A 43 1.68 0.45 8.16
C LEU A 43 3.06 0.57 8.80
N ASN A 44 3.31 -0.15 9.90
CA ASN A 44 4.61 -0.17 10.55
C ASN A 44 5.70 -0.79 9.65
N GLY A 45 5.37 -1.83 8.88
CA GLY A 45 6.25 -2.44 7.89
C GLY A 45 6.64 -1.47 6.78
N ILE A 46 5.69 -0.67 6.29
CA ILE A 46 5.98 0.43 5.36
C ILE A 46 6.92 1.44 6.01
N LEU A 47 6.59 1.96 7.19
CA LEU A 47 7.40 2.99 7.87
C LEU A 47 8.81 2.48 8.21
N ALA A 48 8.96 1.19 8.55
CA ALA A 48 10.26 0.56 8.77
C ALA A 48 11.15 0.54 7.51
N ASN A 49 10.53 0.56 6.33
CA ASN A 49 11.20 0.58 5.02
C ASN A 49 11.38 2.00 4.45
N ILE A 50 11.18 3.06 5.24
CA ILE A 50 11.38 4.44 4.80
C ILE A 50 12.57 5.07 5.52
N GLY A 51 13.52 5.61 4.76
CA GLY A 51 14.65 6.34 5.31
C GLY A 51 14.24 7.70 5.89
N ALA A 52 14.97 8.26 6.85
CA ALA A 52 16.14 7.68 7.52
C ALA A 52 15.80 6.97 8.85
N GLU A 53 14.58 7.17 9.37
CA GLU A 53 14.20 6.68 10.70
C GLU A 53 13.64 5.24 10.70
N GLY A 54 13.30 4.71 9.53
CA GLY A 54 12.77 3.35 9.38
C GLY A 54 13.75 2.29 9.88
N ALA A 55 13.25 1.36 10.70
CA ALA A 55 14.07 0.33 11.35
C ALA A 55 14.94 -0.49 10.38
N TYR A 56 14.48 -0.67 9.14
CA TYR A 56 15.18 -1.40 8.10
C TYR A 56 15.81 -0.52 7.02
N ALA A 57 15.55 0.79 7.02
CA ALA A 57 15.99 1.74 6.01
C ALA A 57 16.94 2.81 6.56
N LYS A 58 17.63 2.55 7.68
CA LYS A 58 18.48 3.54 8.36
C LYS A 58 19.62 4.12 7.51
N SER A 59 20.13 3.36 6.53
CA SER A 59 21.15 3.84 5.60
C SER A 59 20.57 4.57 4.38
N ALA A 60 19.26 4.49 4.17
CA ALA A 60 18.56 5.22 3.13
C ALA A 60 18.40 6.70 3.52
N LYS A 61 18.39 7.58 2.53
CA LYS A 61 18.16 9.02 2.77
C LYS A 61 16.71 9.29 3.20
N PRO A 62 16.45 10.41 3.91
CA PRO A 62 15.09 10.84 4.24
C PRO A 62 14.15 10.81 3.03
N GLY A 63 12.98 10.20 3.20
CA GLY A 63 11.96 10.09 2.15
C GLY A 63 12.26 9.08 1.04
N VAL A 64 13.35 8.30 1.16
CA VAL A 64 13.62 7.15 0.28
C VAL A 64 12.86 5.94 0.80
N ILE A 65 12.03 5.36 -0.06
CA ILE A 65 11.26 4.14 0.25
C ILE A 65 11.99 2.96 -0.40
N ILE A 66 12.52 2.04 0.40
CA ILE A 66 13.13 0.81 -0.13
C ILE A 66 12.03 -0.18 -0.55
N ALA A 67 12.28 -0.98 -1.59
CA ALA A 67 11.34 -2.03 -1.98
C ALA A 67 11.24 -3.13 -0.91
N SER A 68 12.39 -3.56 -0.38
CA SER A 68 12.49 -4.55 0.70
C SER A 68 13.82 -4.39 1.45
N PRO A 69 13.89 -4.79 2.74
CA PRO A 69 15.15 -4.90 3.47
C PRO A 69 16.06 -6.04 3.02
N SER A 70 15.64 -6.86 2.05
CA SER A 70 16.44 -7.95 1.50
C SER A 70 17.64 -7.41 0.72
N THR A 71 18.84 -7.85 1.09
CA THR A 71 20.12 -7.46 0.47
C THR A 71 20.78 -8.60 -0.31
N SER A 72 20.13 -9.77 -0.37
CA SER A 72 20.63 -10.95 -1.08
C SER A 72 19.51 -11.96 -1.31
N ASP A 73 19.49 -12.58 -2.49
CA ASP A 73 18.56 -13.65 -2.89
C ASP A 73 17.07 -13.40 -2.54
N PRO A 74 16.46 -12.31 -3.07
CA PRO A 74 17.03 -11.32 -3.99
C PRO A 74 17.56 -10.07 -3.26
N ASP A 75 18.41 -9.29 -3.93
CA ASP A 75 18.84 -7.97 -3.45
C ASP A 75 17.89 -6.87 -3.94
N TYR A 76 17.03 -6.42 -3.02
CA TYR A 76 15.97 -5.43 -3.23
C TYR A 76 16.20 -4.15 -2.42
N TYR A 77 17.41 -3.96 -1.89
CA TYR A 77 17.76 -2.79 -1.08
C TYR A 77 18.04 -1.56 -1.96
N PHE A 78 17.03 -1.17 -2.75
CA PHE A 78 17.01 -0.01 -3.63
C PHE A 78 15.64 0.68 -3.54
N THR A 79 15.56 1.90 -4.06
CA THR A 79 14.27 2.58 -4.23
C THR A 79 13.84 2.50 -5.68
N TRP A 80 12.67 1.91 -5.92
CA TRP A 80 12.02 1.91 -7.23
C TRP A 80 11.03 3.08 -7.29
N THR A 81 11.05 3.82 -8.40
CA THR A 81 10.12 4.95 -8.60
C THR A 81 8.66 4.48 -8.50
N ARG A 82 8.35 3.30 -9.05
CA ARG A 82 7.00 2.70 -9.00
C ARG A 82 6.60 2.37 -7.57
N ASP A 83 7.37 1.54 -6.88
CA ASP A 83 7.06 1.06 -5.53
C ASP A 83 6.93 2.25 -4.57
N ALA A 84 7.87 3.19 -4.61
CA ALA A 84 7.83 4.39 -3.78
C ALA A 84 6.60 5.25 -4.07
N ALA A 85 6.23 5.45 -5.34
CA ALA A 85 5.04 6.23 -5.69
C ALA A 85 3.73 5.53 -5.31
N LEU A 86 3.63 4.22 -5.50
CA LEU A 86 2.46 3.42 -5.12
C LEU A 86 2.27 3.42 -3.61
N THR A 87 3.33 3.16 -2.84
CA THR A 87 3.29 3.23 -1.38
C THR A 87 2.95 4.63 -0.90
N MET A 88 3.56 5.67 -1.48
CA MET A 88 3.27 7.05 -1.10
C MET A 88 1.82 7.42 -1.36
N LYS A 89 1.21 6.94 -2.46
CA LYS A 89 -0.21 7.18 -2.72
C LYS A 89 -1.10 6.67 -1.58
N VAL A 90 -0.77 5.51 -1.00
CA VAL A 90 -1.48 4.96 0.17
C VAL A 90 -1.27 5.80 1.42
N LEU A 91 -0.02 6.23 1.67
CA LEU A 91 0.28 7.08 2.84
C LEU A 91 -0.42 8.44 2.75
N VAL A 92 -0.50 9.03 1.56
CA VAL A 92 -1.28 10.24 1.30
C VAL A 92 -2.76 9.97 1.57
N ASP A 93 -3.33 8.87 1.10
CA ASP A 93 -4.74 8.52 1.39
C ASP A 93 -4.99 8.36 2.90
N LEU A 94 -4.07 7.74 3.66
CA LEU A 94 -4.17 7.63 5.11
C LEU A 94 -4.06 8.98 5.82
N PHE A 95 -3.13 9.83 5.37
CA PHE A 95 -2.93 11.18 5.90
C PHE A 95 -4.20 12.02 5.71
N ARG A 96 -4.78 11.98 4.50
CA ARG A 96 -6.05 12.66 4.19
C ARG A 96 -7.21 12.18 5.06
N ASN A 97 -7.17 10.91 5.49
CA ASN A 97 -8.16 10.31 6.38
C ASN A 97 -7.82 10.46 7.87
N GLY A 98 -6.90 11.38 8.22
CA GLY A 98 -6.67 11.81 9.59
C GLY A 98 -5.38 11.32 10.23
N ASN A 99 -4.58 10.49 9.55
CA ASN A 99 -3.27 10.07 10.07
C ASN A 99 -2.21 11.17 9.83
N LEU A 100 -2.32 12.27 10.57
CA LEU A 100 -1.46 13.44 10.40
C LEU A 100 0.01 13.18 10.78
N GLY A 101 0.30 12.11 11.53
CA GLY A 101 1.67 11.70 11.84
C GLY A 101 2.51 11.32 10.62
N LEU A 102 1.87 11.09 9.47
CA LEU A 102 2.55 10.81 8.19
C LEU A 102 3.11 12.06 7.50
N GLN A 103 2.85 13.26 8.02
CA GLN A 103 3.26 14.53 7.39
C GLN A 103 4.75 14.53 7.00
N ILE A 104 5.63 14.27 7.97
CA ILE A 104 7.08 14.36 7.79
C ILE A 104 7.54 13.40 6.69
N VAL A 105 7.05 12.16 6.71
CA VAL A 105 7.38 11.13 5.72
C VAL A 105 6.95 11.55 4.31
N ILE A 106 5.77 12.17 4.17
CA ILE A 106 5.27 12.66 2.88
C ILE A 106 6.14 13.81 2.38
N GLU A 107 6.46 14.79 3.24
CA GLU A 107 7.27 15.96 2.89
C GLU A 107 8.70 15.56 2.50
N GLU A 108 9.30 14.63 3.24
CA GLU A 108 10.61 14.07 2.93
C GLU A 108 10.61 13.31 1.60
N TYR A 109 9.55 12.56 1.30
CA TYR A 109 9.41 11.92 -0.02
C TYR A 109 9.33 12.97 -1.13
N VAL A 110 8.54 14.03 -0.98
CA VAL A 110 8.49 15.11 -1.98
C VAL A 110 9.89 15.68 -2.22
N ASN A 111 10.63 15.95 -1.14
CA ASN A 111 11.99 16.45 -1.22
C ASN A 111 12.95 15.44 -1.90
N SER A 112 12.81 14.15 -1.60
CA SER A 112 13.63 13.09 -2.17
C SER A 112 13.40 12.98 -3.69
N GLN A 113 12.15 13.10 -4.13
CA GLN A 113 11.80 13.08 -5.55
C GLN A 113 12.27 14.34 -6.29
N ALA A 114 12.19 15.52 -5.66
CA ALA A 114 12.74 16.76 -6.23
C ALA A 114 14.23 16.61 -6.56
N TYR A 115 14.99 15.97 -5.67
CA TYR A 115 16.41 15.66 -5.91
C TYR A 115 16.60 14.57 -6.97
N LEU A 116 15.89 13.43 -6.87
CA LEU A 116 16.07 12.29 -7.79
C LEU A 116 15.82 12.67 -9.25
N GLN A 117 14.88 13.59 -9.54
CA GLN A 117 14.66 14.10 -10.89
C GLN A 117 15.92 14.78 -11.49
N THR A 118 16.87 15.23 -10.67
CA THR A 118 18.13 15.85 -11.11
C THR A 118 19.25 14.85 -11.40
N VAL A 119 19.10 13.61 -10.92
CA VAL A 119 20.14 12.59 -11.00
C VAL A 119 20.23 12.07 -12.42
N SER A 120 21.34 12.35 -13.09
CA SER A 120 21.64 11.74 -14.39
C SER A 120 21.94 10.25 -14.20
N ASN A 121 21.34 9.42 -15.03
CA ASN A 121 21.33 7.97 -14.90
C ASN A 121 21.42 7.29 -16.29
N PRO A 122 21.51 5.96 -16.38
CA PRO A 122 21.62 5.26 -17.66
C PRO A 122 20.46 5.50 -18.64
N SER A 123 19.25 5.83 -18.17
CA SER A 123 18.12 6.22 -19.04
C SER A 123 18.20 7.66 -19.55
N GLY A 124 19.06 8.51 -18.98
CA GLY A 124 19.31 9.89 -19.40
C GLY A 124 19.36 10.90 -18.26
N GLY A 125 19.20 12.17 -18.59
CA GLY A 125 19.02 13.27 -17.63
C GLY A 125 17.57 13.74 -17.55
N LEU A 126 17.32 14.79 -16.77
CA LEU A 126 15.99 15.33 -16.48
C LEU A 126 15.08 15.48 -17.73
N SER A 127 15.59 16.02 -18.83
CA SER A 127 14.83 16.26 -20.07
C SER A 127 15.12 15.25 -21.19
N SER A 128 16.08 14.35 -21.01
CA SER A 128 16.57 13.43 -22.05
C SER A 128 16.26 11.95 -21.79
N GLY A 129 15.37 11.66 -20.83
CA GLY A 129 14.86 10.31 -20.59
C GLY A 129 15.05 9.78 -19.17
N GLY A 130 15.85 10.46 -18.34
CA GLY A 130 16.26 9.99 -17.01
C GLY A 130 15.12 9.77 -16.03
N LEU A 131 13.98 10.43 -16.21
CA LEU A 131 12.78 10.23 -15.37
C LEU A 131 12.17 8.83 -15.52
N GLY A 132 12.45 8.12 -16.61
CA GLY A 132 12.03 6.73 -16.82
C GLY A 132 12.99 5.69 -16.23
N GLU A 133 14.00 6.09 -15.47
CA GLU A 133 14.85 5.14 -14.76
C GLU A 133 14.05 4.43 -13.65
N PRO A 134 14.01 3.08 -13.63
CA PRO A 134 13.18 2.34 -12.70
C PRO A 134 13.59 2.52 -11.25
N LYS A 135 14.90 2.47 -10.97
CA LYS A 135 15.43 2.36 -9.62
C LYS A 135 16.72 3.15 -9.39
N TYR A 136 16.94 3.49 -8.13
CA TYR A 136 18.11 4.23 -7.64
C TYR A 136 18.66 3.57 -6.38
N ASN A 137 19.93 3.84 -6.07
CA ASN A 137 20.50 3.41 -4.79
C ASN A 137 19.82 4.17 -3.64
N VAL A 138 19.84 3.57 -2.44
CA VAL A 138 19.17 4.15 -1.25
C VAL A 138 19.80 5.46 -0.76
N ASP A 139 21.02 5.76 -1.19
CA ASP A 139 21.71 7.03 -0.98
C ASP A 139 21.35 8.10 -2.03
N MET A 140 20.39 7.78 -2.90
CA MET A 140 19.88 8.60 -4.01
C MET A 140 20.84 8.77 -5.19
N THR A 141 21.90 7.96 -5.26
CA THR A 141 22.77 7.90 -6.44
C THR A 141 22.16 7.02 -7.54
N ALA A 142 22.60 7.23 -8.78
CA ALA A 142 22.14 6.42 -9.91
C ALA A 142 22.57 4.95 -9.75
N PHE A 143 21.64 4.02 -9.99
CA PHE A 143 21.99 2.62 -10.19
C PHE A 143 22.60 2.46 -11.60
N THR A 144 23.84 1.99 -11.68
CA THR A 144 24.61 1.95 -12.94
C THR A 144 24.69 0.57 -13.60
N GLY A 145 24.14 -0.47 -12.96
CA GLY A 145 24.12 -1.83 -13.52
C GLY A 145 23.11 -2.01 -14.64
N ASP A 146 23.23 -3.11 -15.39
CA ASP A 146 22.25 -3.52 -16.39
C ASP A 146 20.89 -3.78 -15.75
N TRP A 147 19.81 -3.36 -16.42
CA TRP A 147 18.44 -3.47 -15.92
C TRP A 147 17.42 -3.29 -17.05
N GLY A 148 16.19 -3.76 -16.84
CA GLY A 148 15.05 -3.52 -17.73
C GLY A 148 14.60 -2.07 -17.69
N ARG A 149 15.27 -1.20 -18.46
CA ARG A 149 15.01 0.25 -18.54
C ARG A 149 14.79 0.72 -19.99
N PRO A 150 14.08 1.84 -20.21
CA PRO A 150 13.31 2.60 -19.22
C PRO A 150 12.02 1.88 -18.84
N GLN A 151 11.45 2.24 -17.70
CA GLN A 151 10.07 1.93 -17.32
C GLN A 151 9.29 3.23 -17.22
N ARG A 152 8.20 3.32 -18.00
CA ARG A 152 7.55 4.60 -18.30
C ARG A 152 6.31 4.88 -17.44
N ASP A 153 6.02 4.00 -16.49
CA ASP A 153 4.95 4.11 -15.49
C ASP A 153 5.39 4.96 -14.29
N GLY A 154 6.66 4.89 -13.88
CA GLY A 154 7.19 5.61 -12.71
C GLY A 154 6.79 7.10 -12.64
N PRO A 155 7.06 7.91 -13.67
CA PRO A 155 6.63 9.31 -13.71
C PRO A 155 5.12 9.50 -13.55
N ALA A 156 4.30 8.65 -14.19
CA ALA A 156 2.86 8.73 -14.08
C ALA A 156 2.38 8.47 -12.65
N LEU A 157 2.88 7.40 -12.02
CA LEU A 157 2.52 7.02 -10.66
C LEU A 157 2.98 8.08 -9.64
N ARG A 158 4.18 8.62 -9.81
CA ARG A 158 4.70 9.70 -8.95
C ARG A 158 3.86 10.97 -9.09
N ALA A 159 3.51 11.36 -10.33
CA ALA A 159 2.60 12.47 -10.56
C ALA A 159 1.25 12.25 -9.86
N THR A 160 0.66 11.05 -9.97
CA THR A 160 -0.59 10.71 -9.29
C THR A 160 -0.53 10.86 -7.77
N ALA A 161 0.52 10.34 -7.12
CA ALA A 161 0.69 10.47 -5.67
C ALA A 161 0.84 11.94 -5.24
N LEU A 162 1.65 12.70 -5.97
CA LEU A 162 1.94 14.10 -5.67
C LEU A 162 0.78 15.04 -5.98
N VAL A 163 0.01 14.78 -7.03
CA VAL A 163 -1.22 15.54 -7.34
C VAL A 163 -2.24 15.39 -6.22
N ASP A 164 -2.40 14.19 -5.65
CA ASP A 164 -3.33 13.99 -4.54
C ASP A 164 -2.95 14.80 -3.29
N PHE A 165 -1.68 14.75 -2.88
CA PHE A 165 -1.19 15.57 -1.77
C PHE A 165 -1.25 17.07 -2.09
N GLY A 166 -0.89 17.46 -3.31
CA GLY A 166 -1.02 18.84 -3.79
C GLY A 166 -2.46 19.36 -3.72
N ASN A 167 -3.43 18.55 -4.12
CA ASN A 167 -4.85 18.88 -3.99
C ASN A 167 -5.25 19.07 -2.53
N TRP A 168 -4.79 18.18 -1.63
CA TRP A 168 -5.02 18.34 -0.19
C TRP A 168 -4.43 19.65 0.33
N LEU A 169 -3.20 20.00 -0.06
CA LEU A 169 -2.57 21.27 0.33
C LEU A 169 -3.43 22.47 -0.09
N ILE A 170 -3.94 22.48 -1.32
CA ILE A 170 -4.80 23.57 -1.81
C ILE A 170 -6.11 23.63 -1.01
N ASP A 171 -6.76 22.48 -0.80
CA ASP A 171 -8.03 22.39 -0.06
C ASP A 171 -7.91 22.88 1.39
N ASN A 172 -6.70 22.80 1.96
CA ASN A 172 -6.40 23.18 3.34
C ASN A 172 -5.56 24.47 3.46
N GLY A 173 -5.48 25.26 2.39
CA GLY A 173 -4.89 26.61 2.45
C GLY A 173 -3.39 26.73 2.30
N TYR A 174 -2.73 25.64 1.96
CA TYR A 174 -1.30 25.56 1.70
C TYR A 174 -1.00 25.64 0.19
N SER A 175 -1.79 26.41 -0.56
CA SER A 175 -1.68 26.53 -2.03
C SER A 175 -0.28 26.96 -2.48
N SER A 176 0.42 27.77 -1.70
CA SER A 176 1.81 28.15 -2.00
C SER A 176 2.75 26.94 -2.04
N TYR A 177 2.57 25.95 -1.17
CA TYR A 177 3.37 24.72 -1.17
C TYR A 177 2.97 23.79 -2.32
N ALA A 178 1.69 23.74 -2.69
CA ALA A 178 1.25 23.04 -3.90
C ALA A 178 1.90 23.63 -5.17
N VAL A 179 1.98 24.96 -5.25
CA VAL A 179 2.62 25.68 -6.37
C VAL A 179 4.14 25.52 -6.38
N ASN A 180 4.79 25.66 -5.22
CA ASN A 180 6.25 25.77 -5.16
C ASN A 180 6.96 24.41 -4.98
N ASN A 181 6.40 23.51 -4.18
CA ASN A 181 7.04 22.24 -3.81
C ASN A 181 6.54 21.09 -4.68
N ILE A 182 5.23 21.05 -4.99
CA ILE A 182 4.61 19.92 -5.69
C ILE A 182 4.63 20.10 -7.21
N TRP A 183 4.08 21.21 -7.70
CA TRP A 183 3.87 21.43 -9.13
C TRP A 183 5.14 21.29 -9.99
N PRO A 184 6.33 21.78 -9.60
CA PRO A 184 7.52 21.64 -10.45
C PRO A 184 7.92 20.18 -10.70
N ILE A 185 7.76 19.31 -9.70
CA ILE A 185 8.03 17.87 -9.80
C ILE A 185 7.00 17.22 -10.73
N VAL A 186 5.71 17.46 -10.44
CA VAL A 186 4.58 16.94 -11.22
C VAL A 186 4.67 17.36 -12.68
N ARG A 187 4.97 18.63 -12.97
CA ARG A 187 5.09 19.15 -14.34
C ARG A 187 6.18 18.40 -15.13
N ASN A 188 7.32 18.08 -14.52
CA ASN A 188 8.39 17.34 -15.18
C ASN A 188 7.93 15.91 -15.52
N ASP A 189 7.26 15.25 -14.59
CA ASP A 189 6.72 13.89 -14.80
C ASP A 189 5.63 13.87 -15.89
N LEU A 190 4.69 14.83 -15.87
CA LEU A 190 3.67 14.96 -16.90
C LEU A 190 4.26 15.29 -18.28
N SER A 191 5.33 16.08 -18.31
CA SER A 191 6.07 16.38 -19.54
C SER A 191 6.73 15.12 -20.10
N TYR A 192 7.29 14.26 -19.23
CA TYR A 192 7.81 12.96 -19.63
C TYR A 192 6.71 12.08 -20.22
N VAL A 193 5.58 11.95 -19.52
CA VAL A 193 4.45 11.13 -20.00
C VAL A 193 4.00 11.60 -21.37
N ALA A 194 3.68 12.89 -21.55
CA ALA A 194 3.21 13.40 -22.83
C ALA A 194 4.23 13.25 -23.97
N GLN A 195 5.53 13.28 -23.67
CA GLN A 195 6.58 13.16 -24.68
C GLN A 195 6.90 11.70 -25.06
N TYR A 196 6.81 10.77 -24.11
CA TYR A 196 7.34 9.42 -24.26
C TYR A 196 6.29 8.30 -24.19
N TRP A 197 5.00 8.59 -23.92
CA TRP A 197 3.97 7.56 -23.76
C TRP A 197 3.86 6.60 -24.96
N SER A 198 4.10 7.09 -26.18
CA SER A 198 3.97 6.32 -27.43
C SER A 198 5.19 5.45 -27.75
N GLN A 199 6.22 5.46 -26.89
CA GLN A 199 7.41 4.63 -27.04
C GLN A 199 7.34 3.41 -26.13
N THR A 200 7.87 2.28 -26.60
CA THR A 200 7.96 1.07 -25.77
C THR A 200 8.88 1.30 -24.57
N GLY A 201 8.64 0.52 -23.52
CA GLY A 201 9.48 0.43 -22.33
C GLY A 201 9.24 -0.92 -21.66
N PHE A 202 9.97 -1.19 -20.58
CA PHE A 202 9.71 -2.39 -19.80
C PHE A 202 8.41 -2.25 -19.00
N ASP A 203 7.72 -3.36 -18.82
CA ASP A 203 6.49 -3.44 -18.03
C ASP A 203 6.78 -3.39 -16.52
N LEU A 204 5.73 -3.40 -15.70
CA LEU A 204 5.84 -3.34 -14.24
C LEU A 204 6.59 -4.54 -13.61
N TRP A 205 6.75 -5.63 -14.37
CA TRP A 205 7.53 -6.79 -13.94
C TRP A 205 8.99 -6.72 -14.37
N GLU A 206 9.38 -5.64 -15.06
CA GLU A 206 10.76 -5.36 -15.47
C GLU A 206 11.29 -6.34 -16.53
N GLU A 207 10.40 -7.01 -17.27
CA GLU A 207 10.73 -8.16 -18.10
C GLU A 207 10.44 -7.93 -19.59
N VAL A 208 9.27 -7.37 -19.91
CA VAL A 208 8.77 -7.29 -21.29
C VAL A 208 8.91 -5.86 -21.79
N ASN A 209 9.84 -5.64 -22.72
CA ASN A 209 9.95 -4.37 -23.44
C ASN A 209 8.87 -4.29 -24.54
N SER A 210 7.74 -3.64 -24.23
CA SER A 210 6.62 -3.45 -25.15
C SER A 210 5.74 -2.27 -24.71
N MET A 211 4.49 -2.21 -25.18
CA MET A 211 3.48 -1.36 -24.55
C MET A 211 2.75 -2.19 -23.50
N SER A 212 2.80 -1.76 -22.25
CA SER A 212 2.15 -2.39 -21.10
C SER A 212 0.83 -1.69 -20.76
N PHE A 213 -0.23 -2.46 -20.51
CA PHE A 213 -1.56 -1.92 -20.18
C PHE A 213 -1.53 -1.09 -18.90
N PHE A 214 -0.93 -1.60 -17.82
CA PHE A 214 -0.71 -0.87 -16.58
C PHE A 214 -0.04 0.49 -16.79
N THR A 215 1.05 0.51 -17.58
CA THR A 215 1.78 1.74 -17.87
C THR A 215 0.93 2.74 -18.64
N VAL A 216 0.24 2.31 -19.70
CA VAL A 216 -0.63 3.17 -20.51
C VAL A 216 -1.80 3.73 -19.69
N ALA A 217 -2.42 2.89 -18.86
CA ALA A 217 -3.53 3.28 -18.00
C ALA A 217 -3.11 4.31 -16.94
N ALA A 218 -1.97 4.09 -16.28
CA ALA A 218 -1.41 5.04 -15.32
C ALA A 218 -1.06 6.38 -15.99
N GLN A 219 -0.47 6.35 -17.18
CA GLN A 219 -0.14 7.54 -17.96
C GLN A 219 -1.39 8.34 -18.36
N HIS A 220 -2.46 7.67 -18.78
CA HIS A 220 -3.73 8.32 -19.08
C HIS A 220 -4.27 9.07 -17.86
N ARG A 221 -4.39 8.38 -16.72
CA ARG A 221 -4.84 8.96 -15.46
C ARG A 221 -3.99 10.18 -15.09
N ALA A 222 -2.66 10.05 -15.10
CA ALA A 222 -1.75 11.10 -14.70
C ALA A 222 -1.92 12.38 -15.54
N LEU A 223 -2.09 12.27 -16.86
CA LEU A 223 -2.32 13.44 -17.71
C LEU A 223 -3.66 14.13 -17.41
N VAL A 224 -4.72 13.36 -17.16
CA VAL A 224 -6.06 13.90 -16.86
C VAL A 224 -6.05 14.65 -15.53
N GLU A 225 -5.64 13.98 -14.45
CA GLU A 225 -5.65 14.60 -13.11
C GLU A 225 -4.56 15.68 -12.98
N GLY A 226 -3.45 15.52 -13.72
CA GLY A 226 -2.37 16.49 -13.82
C GLY A 226 -2.80 17.78 -14.51
N SER A 227 -3.61 17.72 -15.57
CA SER A 227 -4.18 18.92 -16.21
C SER A 227 -5.15 19.67 -15.29
N ALA A 228 -6.00 18.92 -14.58
CA ALA A 228 -6.88 19.50 -13.57
C ALA A 228 -6.09 20.17 -12.45
N PHE A 229 -5.04 19.52 -11.93
CA PHE A 229 -4.17 20.09 -10.91
C PHE A 229 -3.41 21.32 -11.40
N ALA A 230 -2.89 21.29 -12.64
CA ALA A 230 -2.24 22.44 -13.28
C ALA A 230 -3.11 23.69 -13.21
N SER A 231 -4.40 23.55 -13.53
CA SER A 231 -5.37 24.64 -13.45
C SER A 231 -5.54 25.17 -12.01
N ARG A 232 -5.54 24.28 -11.00
CA ARG A 232 -5.67 24.67 -9.59
C ARG A 232 -4.47 25.44 -9.05
N VAL A 233 -3.27 25.18 -9.58
CA VAL A 233 -2.04 25.91 -9.21
C VAL A 233 -1.78 27.14 -10.09
N GLY A 234 -2.74 27.54 -10.93
CA GLY A 234 -2.61 28.69 -11.84
C GLY A 234 -1.67 28.45 -13.03
N ALA A 235 -1.41 27.19 -13.37
CA ALA A 235 -0.63 26.77 -14.53
C ALA A 235 -1.54 26.18 -15.63
N SER A 236 -0.93 25.71 -16.72
CA SER A 236 -1.62 24.95 -17.76
C SER A 236 -0.79 23.72 -18.15
N CYS A 237 -1.46 22.70 -18.67
CA CYS A 237 -0.81 21.51 -19.22
C CYS A 237 -1.39 21.16 -20.60
N SER A 238 -1.19 22.05 -21.59
CA SER A 238 -1.72 21.83 -22.94
C SER A 238 -1.18 20.55 -23.61
N TRP A 239 0.04 20.11 -23.24
CA TRP A 239 0.57 18.82 -23.67
C TRP A 239 -0.18 17.64 -23.03
N CYS A 240 -0.62 17.75 -21.76
CA CYS A 240 -1.50 16.76 -21.14
C CYS A 240 -2.82 16.64 -21.93
N ASP A 241 -3.48 17.78 -22.17
CA ASP A 241 -4.78 17.83 -22.84
C ASP A 241 -4.73 17.24 -24.26
N SER A 242 -3.63 17.49 -24.98
CA SER A 242 -3.44 16.97 -26.34
C SER A 242 -3.22 15.46 -26.39
N GLN A 243 -2.59 14.87 -25.36
CA GLN A 243 -2.17 13.47 -25.37
C GLN A 243 -3.14 12.54 -24.63
N ALA A 244 -3.80 12.98 -23.55
CA ALA A 244 -4.68 12.11 -22.77
C ALA A 244 -5.75 11.38 -23.63
N PRO A 245 -6.48 12.04 -24.55
CA PRO A 245 -7.43 11.34 -25.42
C PRO A 245 -6.78 10.30 -26.35
N GLN A 246 -5.53 10.53 -26.77
CA GLN A 246 -4.79 9.60 -27.64
C GLN A 246 -4.31 8.37 -26.87
N ILE A 247 -3.86 8.57 -25.62
CA ILE A 247 -3.53 7.46 -24.71
C ILE A 247 -4.78 6.62 -24.45
N LEU A 248 -5.92 7.24 -24.14
CA LEU A 248 -7.20 6.55 -23.97
C LEU A 248 -7.59 5.75 -25.23
N CYS A 249 -7.39 6.32 -26.41
CA CYS A 249 -7.64 5.66 -27.68
C CYS A 249 -6.77 4.41 -27.85
N TYR A 250 -5.46 4.54 -27.61
CA TYR A 250 -4.54 3.41 -27.67
C TYR A 250 -4.86 2.34 -26.61
N MET A 251 -5.29 2.76 -25.42
CA MET A 251 -5.67 1.85 -24.32
C MET A 251 -6.78 0.86 -24.74
N GLN A 252 -7.61 1.20 -25.74
CA GLN A 252 -8.63 0.31 -26.26
C GLN A 252 -8.04 -0.90 -27.03
N SER A 253 -6.82 -0.79 -27.55
CA SER A 253 -6.16 -1.85 -28.34
C SER A 253 -5.78 -3.09 -27.51
N PHE A 254 -5.74 -2.96 -26.18
CA PHE A 254 -5.43 -4.06 -25.28
C PHE A 254 -6.61 -5.02 -25.08
N TRP A 255 -7.85 -4.61 -25.40
CA TRP A 255 -8.99 -5.50 -25.27
C TRP A 255 -9.03 -6.54 -26.40
N THR A 256 -8.95 -7.82 -26.05
CA THR A 256 -8.90 -8.95 -27.00
C THR A 256 -10.28 -9.40 -27.51
N GLY A 257 -11.36 -8.87 -26.93
CA GLY A 257 -12.72 -9.41 -27.10
C GLY A 257 -13.17 -10.30 -25.95
N SER A 258 -12.26 -10.83 -25.13
CA SER A 258 -12.60 -11.69 -23.97
C SER A 258 -11.85 -11.37 -22.67
N TYR A 259 -10.60 -10.90 -22.77
CA TYR A 259 -9.80 -10.39 -21.65
C TYR A 259 -8.89 -9.24 -22.11
N ILE A 260 -8.19 -8.60 -21.19
CA ILE A 260 -7.23 -7.54 -21.50
C ILE A 260 -5.87 -8.20 -21.73
N ASN A 261 -5.28 -8.02 -22.90
CA ASN A 261 -3.90 -8.41 -23.15
C ASN A 261 -2.98 -7.45 -22.40
N ALA A 262 -2.18 -7.93 -21.46
CA ALA A 262 -1.36 -7.05 -20.61
C ALA A 262 -0.21 -6.34 -21.35
N ASN A 263 0.35 -6.97 -22.37
CA ASN A 263 1.52 -6.49 -23.08
C ASN A 263 1.36 -6.73 -24.58
N THR A 264 1.72 -5.76 -25.42
CA THR A 264 1.64 -5.91 -26.89
C THR A 264 2.77 -6.77 -27.47
N GLY A 265 3.74 -7.19 -26.65
CA GLY A 265 4.85 -8.06 -27.02
C GLY A 265 5.13 -9.14 -25.97
N GLY A 266 6.31 -9.79 -26.07
CA GLY A 266 6.80 -10.75 -25.06
C GLY A 266 6.37 -12.21 -25.27
N GLY A 267 5.43 -12.50 -26.18
CA GLY A 267 5.09 -13.89 -26.57
C GLY A 267 4.33 -14.70 -25.50
N ARG A 268 3.75 -14.06 -24.50
CA ARG A 268 2.92 -14.68 -23.44
C ARG A 268 1.43 -14.63 -23.79
N SER A 269 0.59 -15.32 -23.02
CA SER A 269 -0.87 -15.29 -23.21
C SER A 269 -1.49 -13.91 -22.98
N GLY A 270 -0.82 -13.01 -22.26
CA GLY A 270 -1.33 -11.69 -21.89
C GLY A 270 -2.25 -11.69 -20.67
N LYS A 271 -2.53 -12.85 -20.07
CA LYS A 271 -3.33 -12.99 -18.84
C LYS A 271 -2.43 -12.69 -17.65
N ASP A 272 -2.53 -11.49 -17.11
CA ASP A 272 -1.54 -10.97 -16.18
C ASP A 272 -2.18 -10.05 -15.14
N ALA A 273 -1.69 -10.11 -13.90
CA ALA A 273 -2.06 -9.25 -12.79
C ALA A 273 -1.86 -7.76 -13.11
N ASN A 274 -0.95 -7.42 -14.04
CA ASN A 274 -0.84 -6.12 -14.71
C ASN A 274 -2.21 -5.46 -14.95
N THR A 275 -3.15 -6.22 -15.48
CA THR A 275 -4.47 -5.74 -15.89
C THR A 275 -5.42 -5.47 -14.71
N VAL A 276 -5.31 -6.28 -13.66
CA VAL A 276 -6.07 -6.11 -12.40
C VAL A 276 -5.50 -4.94 -11.59
N LEU A 277 -4.17 -4.88 -11.48
CA LEU A 277 -3.44 -3.76 -10.88
C LEU A 277 -3.80 -2.45 -11.58
N ALA A 278 -3.81 -2.42 -12.91
CA ALA A 278 -4.23 -1.24 -13.67
C ALA A 278 -5.65 -0.79 -13.28
N SER A 279 -6.61 -1.72 -13.19
CA SER A 279 -8.01 -1.41 -12.86
C SER A 279 -8.16 -0.78 -11.46
N ILE A 280 -7.47 -1.31 -10.44
CA ILE A 280 -7.51 -0.73 -9.08
C ILE A 280 -6.75 0.61 -9.00
N HIS A 281 -5.67 0.76 -9.78
CA HIS A 281 -4.88 1.99 -9.78
C HIS A 281 -5.53 3.11 -10.60
N ILE A 282 -6.47 2.82 -11.48
CA ILE A 282 -7.28 3.83 -12.19
C ILE A 282 -8.73 3.89 -11.69
N PHE A 283 -9.03 3.23 -10.56
CA PHE A 283 -10.33 3.30 -9.91
C PHE A 283 -10.73 4.76 -9.63
N ASP A 284 -11.91 5.15 -10.10
CA ASP A 284 -12.55 6.41 -9.77
C ASP A 284 -13.91 6.13 -9.10
N PRO A 285 -14.09 6.49 -7.81
CA PRO A 285 -15.37 6.27 -7.15
C PRO A 285 -16.50 7.10 -7.74
N ALA A 286 -16.24 8.16 -8.52
CA ALA A 286 -17.27 8.95 -9.19
C ALA A 286 -17.61 8.44 -10.60
N ALA A 287 -16.87 7.45 -11.12
CA ALA A 287 -17.15 6.85 -12.41
C ALA A 287 -18.24 5.78 -12.35
N GLY A 288 -18.91 5.60 -13.49
CA GLY A 288 -19.77 4.44 -13.74
C GLY A 288 -18.94 3.19 -14.06
N CYS A 289 -19.64 2.11 -14.42
CA CYS A 289 -19.03 0.86 -14.91
C CYS A 289 -18.55 1.01 -16.36
N ASP A 290 -17.59 1.89 -16.58
CA ASP A 290 -17.12 2.32 -17.89
C ASP A 290 -16.04 1.39 -18.47
N ASP A 291 -16.36 0.80 -19.63
CA ASP A 291 -15.46 -0.08 -20.39
C ASP A 291 -14.31 0.67 -21.09
N THR A 292 -14.45 1.99 -21.29
CA THR A 292 -13.42 2.78 -22.00
C THR A 292 -12.24 3.10 -21.10
N THR A 293 -12.50 3.41 -19.82
CA THR A 293 -11.47 3.59 -18.79
C THR A 293 -11.23 2.34 -17.93
N PHE A 294 -11.83 1.20 -18.28
CA PHE A 294 -11.65 -0.10 -17.61
C PHE A 294 -11.86 -0.05 -16.09
N GLN A 295 -12.91 0.67 -15.67
CA GLN A 295 -13.27 0.78 -14.25
C GLN A 295 -13.53 -0.61 -13.63
N PRO A 296 -13.28 -0.80 -12.32
CA PRO A 296 -13.41 -2.11 -11.68
C PRO A 296 -14.75 -2.80 -11.89
N CYS A 297 -15.87 -2.06 -11.89
CA CYS A 297 -17.20 -2.62 -12.16
C CYS A 297 -17.57 -2.77 -13.64
N SER A 298 -16.70 -2.37 -14.57
CA SER A 298 -16.94 -2.45 -16.02
C SER A 298 -17.03 -3.90 -16.51
N PRO A 299 -17.88 -4.20 -17.51
CA PRO A 299 -17.95 -5.54 -18.07
C PRO A 299 -16.62 -6.14 -18.52
N ARG A 300 -15.74 -5.34 -19.15
CA ARG A 300 -14.40 -5.77 -19.57
C ARG A 300 -13.49 -6.11 -18.40
N ALA A 301 -13.48 -5.29 -17.35
CA ALA A 301 -12.65 -5.55 -16.17
C ALA A 301 -13.08 -6.81 -15.42
N LEU A 302 -14.39 -7.07 -15.31
CA LEU A 302 -14.94 -8.28 -14.69
C LEU A 302 -14.67 -9.55 -15.51
N ALA A 303 -14.84 -9.47 -16.83
CA ALA A 303 -14.50 -10.57 -17.74
C ALA A 303 -13.00 -10.91 -17.65
N ASN A 304 -12.16 -9.88 -17.63
CA ASN A 304 -10.73 -10.02 -17.44
C ASN A 304 -10.37 -10.65 -16.09
N HIS A 305 -10.98 -10.18 -15.00
CA HIS A 305 -10.75 -10.71 -13.65
C HIS A 305 -10.98 -12.22 -13.57
N LYS A 306 -12.06 -12.71 -14.20
CA LYS A 306 -12.33 -14.15 -14.32
C LYS A 306 -11.23 -14.87 -15.08
N VAL A 307 -10.90 -14.41 -16.30
CA VAL A 307 -9.91 -15.08 -17.16
C VAL A 307 -8.51 -15.11 -16.53
N TYR A 308 -8.12 -14.01 -15.88
CA TYR A 308 -6.88 -13.92 -15.11
C TYR A 308 -6.87 -14.92 -13.95
N THR A 309 -7.89 -14.89 -13.08
CA THR A 309 -7.97 -15.81 -11.93
C THR A 309 -7.97 -17.28 -12.37
N ASP A 310 -8.76 -17.60 -13.40
CA ASP A 310 -8.88 -18.97 -13.91
C ASP A 310 -7.56 -19.54 -14.44
N SER A 311 -6.64 -18.67 -14.89
CA SER A 311 -5.33 -19.11 -15.36
C SER A 311 -4.46 -19.70 -14.26
N PHE A 312 -4.72 -19.39 -12.99
CA PHE A 312 -3.96 -19.90 -11.84
C PHE A 312 -4.58 -21.12 -11.15
N ARG A 313 -5.87 -21.39 -11.40
CA ARG A 313 -6.62 -22.45 -10.69
C ARG A 313 -5.99 -23.83 -10.83
N SER A 314 -5.36 -24.12 -11.98
CA SER A 314 -4.84 -25.45 -12.30
C SER A 314 -3.31 -25.60 -12.19
N ILE A 315 -2.58 -24.50 -12.03
CA ILE A 315 -1.10 -24.52 -12.10
C ILE A 315 -0.42 -24.43 -10.72
N TYR A 316 -1.14 -24.03 -9.68
CA TYR A 316 -0.64 -24.01 -8.31
C TYR A 316 -1.27 -25.12 -7.48
N SER A 317 -0.46 -25.91 -6.78
CA SER A 317 -0.96 -27.05 -6.00
C SER A 317 -1.85 -26.60 -4.83
N ILE A 318 -1.58 -25.43 -4.25
CA ILE A 318 -2.41 -24.83 -3.20
C ILE A 318 -3.83 -24.47 -3.66
N ASN A 319 -4.07 -24.37 -4.98
CA ASN A 319 -5.39 -24.13 -5.56
C ASN A 319 -6.15 -25.43 -5.88
N SER A 320 -5.55 -26.60 -5.63
CA SER A 320 -6.11 -27.89 -6.02
C SER A 320 -7.49 -28.13 -5.40
N GLY A 321 -8.48 -28.42 -6.24
CA GLY A 321 -9.85 -28.74 -5.81
C GLY A 321 -10.73 -27.52 -5.50
N VAL A 322 -10.21 -26.29 -5.64
CA VAL A 322 -11.02 -25.08 -5.46
C VAL A 322 -11.93 -24.85 -6.68
N ALA A 323 -13.23 -24.86 -6.44
CA ALA A 323 -14.25 -24.74 -7.49
C ALA A 323 -14.29 -23.34 -8.12
N GLN A 324 -14.90 -23.25 -9.31
CA GLN A 324 -15.28 -21.96 -9.90
C GLN A 324 -16.17 -21.16 -8.95
N GLY A 325 -15.99 -19.85 -8.92
CA GLY A 325 -16.71 -18.96 -8.01
C GLY A 325 -16.16 -18.91 -6.57
N ALA A 326 -15.09 -19.64 -6.26
CA ALA A 326 -14.30 -19.51 -5.03
C ALA A 326 -12.92 -18.90 -5.32
N ALA A 327 -12.44 -18.06 -4.41
CA ALA A 327 -11.15 -17.37 -4.54
C ALA A 327 -9.99 -18.36 -4.56
N VAL A 328 -8.92 -18.02 -5.28
CA VAL A 328 -7.69 -18.83 -5.39
C VAL A 328 -6.47 -17.93 -5.27
N SER A 329 -5.34 -18.50 -4.89
CA SER A 329 -4.06 -17.80 -4.90
C SER A 329 -3.67 -17.48 -6.35
N VAL A 330 -3.31 -16.23 -6.62
CA VAL A 330 -2.96 -15.77 -7.98
C VAL A 330 -1.55 -15.19 -7.99
N GLY A 331 -0.82 -15.36 -9.09
CA GLY A 331 0.54 -14.85 -9.29
C GLY A 331 0.58 -13.62 -10.18
N ARG A 332 1.72 -13.36 -10.83
CA ARG A 332 1.84 -12.30 -11.85
C ARG A 332 1.15 -12.72 -13.15
N TYR A 333 1.63 -13.79 -13.78
CA TYR A 333 1.10 -14.37 -15.02
C TYR A 333 1.37 -15.88 -15.02
N PRO A 334 0.62 -16.71 -15.76
CA PRO A 334 0.70 -18.17 -15.66
C PRO A 334 2.02 -18.76 -16.22
N GLU A 335 2.74 -18.02 -17.07
CA GLU A 335 4.04 -18.42 -17.62
C GLU A 335 5.24 -18.02 -16.73
N ASP A 336 4.99 -17.52 -15.51
CA ASP A 336 6.04 -17.01 -14.62
C ASP A 336 7.04 -18.10 -14.22
N VAL A 337 8.33 -17.71 -14.22
CA VAL A 337 9.46 -18.56 -13.84
C VAL A 337 10.35 -17.91 -12.78
N TYR A 338 10.09 -16.65 -12.40
CA TYR A 338 10.84 -15.97 -11.34
C TYR A 338 10.57 -16.66 -10.00
N TYR A 339 11.63 -17.14 -9.35
CA TYR A 339 11.53 -18.06 -8.20
C TYR A 339 10.61 -19.27 -8.45
N ASN A 340 10.59 -19.79 -9.68
CA ASN A 340 9.72 -20.86 -10.18
C ASN A 340 8.25 -20.49 -10.41
N GLY A 341 7.89 -19.21 -10.35
CA GLY A 341 6.53 -18.72 -10.62
C GLY A 341 5.55 -19.10 -9.52
N ASN A 342 5.24 -18.15 -8.65
CA ASN A 342 4.41 -18.37 -7.45
C ASN A 342 3.26 -17.37 -7.36
N PRO A 343 2.30 -17.61 -6.47
CA PRO A 343 1.42 -16.57 -5.96
C PRO A 343 2.17 -15.38 -5.36
N TRP A 344 1.60 -14.19 -5.50
CA TRP A 344 2.11 -12.97 -4.87
C TRP A 344 1.06 -12.43 -3.91
N PHE A 345 1.51 -11.87 -2.79
CA PHE A 345 0.61 -11.25 -1.81
C PHE A 345 -0.14 -10.08 -2.44
N LEU A 346 0.60 -9.16 -3.08
CA LEU A 346 0.00 -7.98 -3.71
C LEU A 346 -0.97 -8.31 -4.84
N THR A 347 -0.75 -9.35 -5.63
CA THR A 347 -1.65 -9.70 -6.75
C THR A 347 -2.92 -10.40 -6.26
N THR A 348 -2.81 -11.19 -5.20
CA THR A 348 -3.96 -11.80 -4.51
C THR A 348 -4.82 -10.72 -3.85
N LEU A 349 -4.21 -9.72 -3.22
CA LEU A 349 -4.89 -8.56 -2.65
C LEU A 349 -5.51 -7.66 -3.72
N ALA A 350 -4.82 -7.44 -4.85
CA ALA A 350 -5.36 -6.65 -5.97
C ALA A 350 -6.62 -7.29 -6.57
N ALA A 351 -6.69 -8.62 -6.63
CA ALA A 351 -7.90 -9.32 -7.03
C ALA A 351 -9.07 -9.04 -6.07
N ALA A 352 -8.82 -9.04 -4.75
CA ALA A 352 -9.82 -8.64 -3.77
C ALA A 352 -10.24 -7.17 -3.93
N GLU A 353 -9.27 -6.28 -4.10
CA GLU A 353 -9.48 -4.83 -4.19
C GLU A 353 -10.37 -4.45 -5.37
N GLN A 354 -10.13 -5.00 -6.56
CA GLN A 354 -10.97 -4.76 -7.74
C GLN A 354 -12.45 -5.08 -7.47
N LEU A 355 -12.71 -6.15 -6.72
CA LEU A 355 -14.08 -6.55 -6.39
C LEU A 355 -14.71 -5.64 -5.33
N TYR A 356 -13.93 -5.16 -4.35
CA TYR A 356 -14.40 -4.16 -3.40
C TYR A 356 -14.73 -2.82 -4.07
N ASP A 357 -13.88 -2.38 -5.00
CA ASP A 357 -14.13 -1.19 -5.82
C ASP A 357 -15.41 -1.36 -6.65
N ALA A 358 -15.59 -2.52 -7.27
CA ALA A 358 -16.79 -2.80 -8.05
C ALA A 358 -18.06 -2.77 -7.18
N ILE A 359 -18.02 -3.36 -5.99
CA ILE A 359 -19.09 -3.30 -4.99
C ILE A 359 -19.41 -1.85 -4.61
N TYR A 360 -18.38 -1.04 -4.37
CA TYR A 360 -18.56 0.38 -4.06
C TYR A 360 -19.28 1.11 -5.21
N GLN A 361 -18.81 0.93 -6.44
CA GLN A 361 -19.41 1.57 -7.62
C GLN A 361 -20.86 1.14 -7.83
N TRP A 362 -21.18 -0.17 -7.77
CA TRP A 362 -22.56 -0.64 -7.91
C TRP A 362 -23.49 -0.08 -6.83
N LYS A 363 -23.03 -0.02 -5.57
CA LYS A 363 -23.80 0.58 -4.47
C LYS A 363 -24.05 2.07 -4.71
N LYS A 364 -23.04 2.81 -5.18
CA LYS A 364 -23.16 4.24 -5.48
C LYS A 364 -24.05 4.52 -6.70
N ILE A 365 -23.93 3.72 -7.76
CA ILE A 365 -24.76 3.80 -8.97
C ILE A 365 -26.21 3.40 -8.66
N GLY A 366 -26.42 2.52 -7.67
CA GLY A 366 -27.75 2.02 -7.31
C GLY A 366 -28.26 0.91 -8.24
N SER A 367 -27.39 0.31 -9.06
CA SER A 367 -27.72 -0.86 -9.89
C SER A 367 -26.49 -1.65 -10.33
N ILE A 368 -26.72 -2.90 -10.71
CA ILE A 368 -25.76 -3.78 -11.40
C ILE A 368 -26.31 -4.06 -12.80
N THR A 369 -25.54 -3.81 -13.85
CA THR A 369 -25.87 -4.26 -15.21
C THR A 369 -24.97 -5.41 -15.60
N ILE A 370 -25.56 -6.58 -15.82
CA ILE A 370 -24.88 -7.76 -16.35
C ILE A 370 -25.05 -7.75 -17.86
N THR A 371 -23.93 -7.77 -18.59
CA THR A 371 -23.91 -7.85 -20.05
C THR A 371 -23.45 -9.23 -20.50
N SER A 372 -23.53 -9.53 -21.79
CA SER A 372 -22.95 -10.77 -22.34
C SER A 372 -21.45 -10.89 -22.05
N THR A 373 -20.72 -9.78 -21.97
CA THR A 373 -19.29 -9.74 -21.67
C THR A 373 -18.99 -10.20 -20.24
N SER A 374 -19.74 -9.69 -19.25
CA SER A 374 -19.51 -10.00 -17.83
C SER A 374 -20.31 -11.20 -17.31
N LEU A 375 -21.21 -11.77 -18.12
CA LEU A 375 -22.10 -12.86 -17.67
C LEU A 375 -21.34 -14.06 -17.11
N ALA A 376 -20.21 -14.44 -17.71
CA ALA A 376 -19.42 -15.58 -17.26
C ALA A 376 -18.86 -15.37 -15.84
N PHE A 377 -18.37 -14.16 -15.53
CA PHE A 377 -17.92 -13.79 -14.18
C PHE A 377 -19.06 -13.94 -13.17
N PHE A 378 -20.23 -13.38 -13.46
CA PHE A 378 -21.35 -13.45 -12.53
C PHE A 378 -21.90 -14.86 -12.36
N LYS A 379 -21.92 -15.69 -13.40
CA LYS A 379 -22.44 -17.07 -13.30
C LYS A 379 -21.64 -17.97 -12.37
N ASP A 380 -20.33 -17.75 -12.25
CA ASP A 380 -19.53 -18.56 -11.33
C ASP A 380 -19.83 -18.22 -9.87
N ILE A 381 -20.03 -16.93 -9.58
CA ILE A 381 -20.22 -16.41 -8.22
C ILE A 381 -21.70 -16.47 -7.80
N TYR A 382 -22.61 -16.29 -8.76
CA TYR A 382 -24.06 -16.31 -8.60
C TYR A 382 -24.70 -17.04 -9.80
N SER A 383 -24.93 -18.34 -9.65
CA SER A 383 -25.35 -19.25 -10.75
C SER A 383 -26.64 -18.84 -11.49
N SER A 384 -27.54 -18.13 -10.80
CA SER A 384 -28.78 -17.59 -11.39
C SER A 384 -28.59 -16.28 -12.17
N ALA A 385 -27.35 -15.79 -12.33
CA ALA A 385 -27.05 -14.57 -13.07
C ALA A 385 -27.54 -14.66 -14.54
N ALA A 386 -28.20 -13.60 -14.98
CA ALA A 386 -28.65 -13.41 -16.36
C ALA A 386 -28.31 -12.00 -16.85
N VAL A 387 -28.33 -11.79 -18.16
CA VAL A 387 -28.18 -10.45 -18.74
C VAL A 387 -29.37 -9.60 -18.33
N GLY A 388 -29.09 -8.39 -17.85
CA GLY A 388 -30.11 -7.47 -17.37
C GLY A 388 -29.57 -6.44 -16.39
N THR A 389 -30.44 -5.52 -15.98
CA THR A 389 -30.12 -4.51 -14.98
C THR A 389 -30.91 -4.77 -13.70
N TYR A 390 -30.21 -4.85 -12.58
CA TYR A 390 -30.75 -5.15 -11.26
C TYR A 390 -30.60 -3.92 -10.38
N ALA A 391 -31.72 -3.28 -10.03
CA ALA A 391 -31.73 -2.09 -9.17
C ALA A 391 -31.42 -2.47 -7.71
N SER A 392 -30.88 -1.52 -6.94
CA SER A 392 -30.45 -1.71 -5.54
C SER A 392 -31.55 -2.20 -4.59
N GLY A 393 -32.82 -1.93 -4.89
CA GLY A 393 -33.96 -2.44 -4.13
C GLY A 393 -34.35 -3.89 -4.42
N SER A 394 -33.74 -4.55 -5.41
CA SER A 394 -34.06 -5.94 -5.77
C SER A 394 -33.31 -6.94 -4.89
N SER A 395 -33.94 -8.08 -4.61
CA SER A 395 -33.27 -9.19 -3.91
C SER A 395 -32.07 -9.74 -4.70
N THR A 396 -32.13 -9.72 -6.04
CA THR A 396 -31.03 -10.14 -6.91
C THR A 396 -29.81 -9.24 -6.77
N PHE A 397 -29.98 -7.91 -6.70
CA PHE A 397 -28.86 -7.00 -6.45
C PHE A 397 -28.17 -7.33 -5.13
N THR A 398 -28.93 -7.46 -4.05
CA THR A 398 -28.39 -7.81 -2.72
C THR A 398 -27.67 -9.16 -2.73
N ALA A 399 -28.24 -10.17 -3.41
CA ALA A 399 -27.62 -11.49 -3.52
C ALA A 399 -26.29 -11.44 -4.28
N ILE A 400 -26.21 -10.69 -5.38
CA ILE A 400 -24.97 -10.52 -6.15
C ILE A 400 -23.92 -9.78 -5.31
N ILE A 401 -24.28 -8.67 -4.66
CA ILE A 401 -23.36 -7.92 -3.80
C ILE A 401 -22.77 -8.82 -2.70
N ASN A 402 -23.62 -9.60 -2.03
CA ASN A 402 -23.16 -10.51 -0.97
C ASN A 402 -22.26 -11.61 -1.53
N ALA A 403 -22.60 -12.21 -2.67
CA ALA A 403 -21.81 -13.26 -3.28
C ALA A 403 -20.43 -12.75 -3.74
N VAL A 404 -20.38 -11.57 -4.38
CA VAL A 404 -19.11 -10.94 -4.78
C VAL A 404 -18.30 -10.52 -3.56
N LYS A 405 -18.93 -10.04 -2.48
CA LYS A 405 -18.23 -9.71 -1.23
C LYS A 405 -17.58 -10.94 -0.60
N THR A 406 -18.29 -12.07 -0.54
CA THR A 406 -17.75 -13.35 -0.07
C THR A 406 -16.59 -13.81 -0.95
N TYR A 407 -16.70 -13.67 -2.27
CA TYR A 407 -15.63 -14.00 -3.20
C TYR A 407 -14.38 -13.12 -2.97
N ALA A 408 -14.56 -11.81 -2.77
CA ALA A 408 -13.48 -10.88 -2.45
C ALA A 408 -12.82 -11.17 -1.09
N ASP A 409 -13.61 -11.46 -0.06
CA ASP A 409 -13.10 -11.85 1.26
C ASP A 409 -12.27 -13.13 1.20
N GLY A 410 -12.62 -14.07 0.31
CA GLY A 410 -11.86 -15.29 0.08
C GLY A 410 -10.40 -15.04 -0.34
N TYR A 411 -10.14 -14.02 -1.17
CA TYR A 411 -8.77 -13.65 -1.55
C TYR A 411 -7.99 -13.08 -0.35
N VAL A 412 -8.65 -12.30 0.51
CA VAL A 412 -8.02 -11.76 1.72
C VAL A 412 -7.75 -12.89 2.73
N SER A 413 -8.65 -13.86 2.87
CA SER A 413 -8.43 -15.04 3.70
C SER A 413 -7.27 -15.93 3.21
N ILE A 414 -7.01 -15.97 1.91
CA ILE A 414 -5.80 -16.63 1.37
C ILE A 414 -4.55 -15.92 1.87
N VAL A 415 -4.53 -14.58 1.82
CA VAL A 415 -3.42 -13.79 2.36
C VAL A 415 -3.25 -14.01 3.87
N GLU A 416 -4.35 -13.99 4.64
CA GLU A 416 -4.35 -14.32 6.08
C GLU A 416 -3.72 -15.69 6.37
N THR A 417 -4.01 -16.68 5.51
CA THR A 417 -3.49 -18.05 5.66
C THR A 417 -1.98 -18.13 5.44
N HIS A 418 -1.42 -17.30 4.56
CA HIS A 418 -0.02 -17.39 4.13
C HIS A 418 0.89 -16.30 4.69
N ALA A 419 0.32 -15.26 5.32
CA ALA A 419 1.08 -14.26 6.07
C ALA A 419 1.91 -14.93 7.18
N MET A 420 3.12 -14.43 7.45
CA MET A 420 3.94 -14.97 8.52
C MET A 420 3.31 -14.71 9.89
N ASN A 421 3.67 -15.50 10.91
CA ASN A 421 3.10 -15.38 12.27
C ASN A 421 3.31 -13.99 12.91
N ASN A 422 4.36 -13.27 12.52
CA ASN A 422 4.65 -11.91 12.94
C ASN A 422 3.94 -10.83 12.10
N GLY A 423 3.10 -11.24 11.14
CA GLY A 423 2.43 -10.36 10.17
C GLY A 423 3.33 -9.86 9.04
N SER A 424 4.53 -10.42 8.88
CA SER A 424 5.39 -10.04 7.76
C SER A 424 4.81 -10.56 6.43
N LEU A 425 4.77 -9.69 5.42
CA LEU A 425 4.37 -10.02 4.05
C LEU A 425 5.59 -9.93 3.13
N SER A 426 5.99 -11.06 2.57
CA SER A 426 7.04 -11.12 1.55
C SER A 426 6.50 -10.76 0.17
N GLU A 427 7.31 -10.85 -0.86
CA GLU A 427 6.89 -10.69 -2.25
C GLU A 427 5.98 -11.86 -2.69
N GLN A 428 6.38 -13.10 -2.36
CA GLN A 428 5.75 -14.33 -2.86
C GLN A 428 5.44 -15.30 -1.73
N PHE A 429 4.50 -16.22 -1.96
CA PHE A 429 4.34 -17.42 -1.15
C PHE A 429 4.27 -18.66 -2.06
N ASP A 430 4.93 -19.74 -1.65
CA ASP A 430 5.22 -20.89 -2.49
C ASP A 430 3.95 -21.55 -3.04
N LYS A 431 3.93 -21.86 -4.33
CA LYS A 431 2.75 -22.42 -5.02
C LYS A 431 2.33 -23.83 -4.57
N THR A 432 3.16 -24.52 -3.80
CA THR A 432 2.92 -25.88 -3.31
C THR A 432 2.69 -25.91 -1.80
N TYR A 433 3.51 -25.19 -1.04
CA TYR A 433 3.51 -25.24 0.42
C TYR A 433 2.92 -23.98 1.08
N GLY A 434 2.79 -22.88 0.33
CA GLY A 434 2.26 -21.62 0.84
C GLY A 434 3.21 -20.89 1.80
N THR A 435 4.49 -21.25 1.83
CA THR A 435 5.52 -20.61 2.66
C THR A 435 6.06 -19.35 1.99
N SER A 436 6.30 -18.29 2.75
CA SER A 436 6.91 -17.05 2.24
C SER A 436 8.28 -17.30 1.59
N LEU A 437 8.55 -16.63 0.45
CA LEU A 437 9.82 -16.67 -0.26
C LEU A 437 10.06 -15.37 -1.07
N SER A 438 11.23 -15.29 -1.72
CA SER A 438 11.73 -14.07 -2.36
C SER A 438 11.94 -12.94 -1.34
N ALA A 439 11.87 -11.68 -1.76
CA ALA A 439 12.11 -10.52 -0.92
C ALA A 439 11.15 -10.49 0.28
N ARG A 440 11.70 -10.51 1.50
CA ARG A 440 10.90 -10.37 2.73
C ARG A 440 10.41 -8.94 2.91
N ASP A 441 9.35 -8.75 3.69
CA ASP A 441 8.86 -7.42 4.11
C ASP A 441 8.74 -6.44 2.92
N LEU A 442 8.12 -6.89 1.83
CA LEU A 442 8.02 -6.10 0.61
C LEU A 442 7.05 -4.93 0.86
N THR A 443 7.53 -3.70 0.68
CA THR A 443 6.76 -2.48 0.93
C THR A 443 5.46 -2.44 0.12
N TRP A 444 5.48 -2.94 -1.12
CA TRP A 444 4.27 -3.01 -1.96
C TRP A 444 3.26 -4.05 -1.46
N SER A 445 3.70 -5.19 -0.91
CA SER A 445 2.77 -6.17 -0.29
C SER A 445 2.02 -5.56 0.89
N TYR A 446 2.72 -4.81 1.75
CA TYR A 446 2.07 -4.07 2.84
C TYR A 446 1.11 -2.98 2.33
N ALA A 447 1.52 -2.21 1.32
CA ALA A 447 0.67 -1.18 0.72
C ALA A 447 -0.61 -1.77 0.12
N ALA A 448 -0.51 -2.91 -0.57
CA ALA A 448 -1.64 -3.62 -1.16
C ALA A 448 -2.63 -4.14 -0.09
N LEU A 449 -2.15 -4.53 1.10
CA LEU A 449 -3.04 -4.93 2.19
C LEU A 449 -3.85 -3.72 2.67
N LEU A 450 -3.18 -2.59 2.89
CA LEU A 450 -3.83 -1.38 3.36
C LEU A 450 -4.88 -0.88 2.37
N THR A 451 -4.58 -0.84 1.07
CA THR A 451 -5.54 -0.39 0.05
C THR A 451 -6.73 -1.34 -0.07
N ALA A 452 -6.49 -2.65 -0.14
CA ALA A 452 -7.57 -3.63 -0.19
C ALA A 452 -8.48 -3.53 1.05
N ASN A 453 -7.91 -3.35 2.25
CA ASN A 453 -8.70 -3.16 3.47
C ASN A 453 -9.46 -1.83 3.47
N MET A 454 -8.88 -0.73 2.97
CA MET A 454 -9.60 0.54 2.81
C MET A 454 -10.82 0.37 1.90
N ARG A 455 -10.66 -0.27 0.73
CA ARG A 455 -11.78 -0.53 -0.19
C ARG A 455 -12.83 -1.46 0.40
N ARG A 456 -12.40 -2.51 1.11
CA ARG A 456 -13.30 -3.42 1.84
C ARG A 456 -14.23 -2.66 2.79
N ASN A 457 -13.72 -1.61 3.44
CA ASN A 457 -14.43 -0.77 4.38
C ASN A 457 -15.09 0.48 3.74
N GLY A 458 -15.13 0.56 2.40
CA GLY A 458 -15.75 1.68 1.68
C GLY A 458 -14.97 2.99 1.76
N VAL A 459 -13.70 2.95 2.17
CA VAL A 459 -12.79 4.09 2.17
C VAL A 459 -12.12 4.19 0.79
N VAL A 460 -12.52 5.20 0.03
CA VAL A 460 -12.11 5.39 -1.37
C VAL A 460 -11.30 6.67 -1.54
N PRO A 461 -10.37 6.73 -2.52
CA PRO A 461 -9.61 7.94 -2.79
C PRO A 461 -10.51 9.02 -3.43
N PRO A 462 -10.05 10.27 -3.55
CA PRO A 462 -10.74 11.29 -4.34
C PRO A 462 -10.92 10.85 -5.81
N SER A 463 -11.95 11.39 -6.47
CA SER A 463 -12.13 11.22 -7.91
C SER A 463 -11.00 11.90 -8.67
N TRP A 464 -10.48 11.24 -9.71
CA TRP A 464 -9.46 11.79 -10.60
C TRP A 464 -10.05 12.39 -11.89
N GLY A 465 -11.37 12.24 -12.10
CA GLY A 465 -12.09 12.85 -13.22
C GLY A 465 -12.35 11.89 -14.39
N ALA A 466 -12.39 10.57 -14.15
CA ALA A 466 -12.60 9.56 -15.18
C ALA A 466 -13.89 9.78 -15.98
N SER A 467 -14.98 10.20 -15.30
CA SER A 467 -16.29 10.45 -15.92
C SER A 467 -16.28 11.51 -17.02
N SER A 468 -15.31 12.44 -16.98
CA SER A 468 -15.09 13.47 -18.01
C SER A 468 -13.98 13.12 -19.00
N ALA A 469 -13.23 12.06 -18.75
CA ALA A 469 -12.07 11.65 -19.54
C ALA A 469 -12.25 10.23 -20.13
N ASN A 470 -13.45 9.94 -20.62
CA ASN A 470 -13.86 8.64 -21.16
C ASN A 470 -14.32 8.69 -22.62
N THR A 471 -14.13 9.83 -23.29
CA THR A 471 -14.50 9.97 -24.71
C THR A 471 -13.33 9.57 -25.60
N VAL A 472 -13.47 8.43 -26.28
CA VAL A 472 -12.47 7.91 -27.22
C VAL A 472 -12.53 8.72 -28.54
N PRO A 473 -11.41 9.29 -29.02
CA PRO A 473 -11.34 9.91 -30.34
C PRO A 473 -11.75 8.95 -31.47
N SER A 474 -12.27 9.50 -32.57
CA SER A 474 -12.67 8.70 -33.75
C SER A 474 -11.50 8.00 -34.45
N SER A 475 -10.28 8.50 -34.28
CA SER A 475 -9.05 7.90 -34.77
C SER A 475 -7.94 8.06 -33.75
N CYS A 476 -7.19 6.99 -33.50
CA CYS A 476 -6.01 7.01 -32.63
C CYS A 476 -4.78 7.46 -33.41
N SER A 477 -3.99 8.34 -32.81
CA SER A 477 -2.69 8.76 -33.30
C SER A 477 -1.65 8.50 -32.21
N MET A 478 -0.63 7.70 -32.55
CA MET A 478 0.55 7.55 -31.69
C MET A 478 1.36 8.84 -31.78
N GLY A 479 1.09 9.74 -30.84
CA GLY A 479 1.66 11.08 -30.80
C GLY A 479 2.67 11.28 -29.67
N SER A 480 3.26 12.46 -29.65
CA SER A 480 4.05 12.96 -28.54
C SER A 480 3.83 14.47 -28.47
N ALA A 481 3.83 15.03 -27.27
CA ALA A 481 3.86 16.47 -27.06
C ALA A 481 5.02 16.84 -26.14
N THR A 482 5.81 17.84 -26.52
CA THR A 482 6.94 18.31 -25.72
C THR A 482 6.43 19.21 -24.60
N GLY A 483 6.56 18.74 -23.36
CA GLY A 483 6.33 19.56 -22.17
C GLY A 483 7.55 20.39 -21.76
N THR A 484 7.52 20.92 -20.55
CA THR A 484 8.61 21.75 -19.99
C THR A 484 9.26 21.05 -18.81
N TYR A 485 10.59 21.00 -18.83
CA TYR A 485 11.41 20.48 -17.73
C TYR A 485 12.14 21.61 -17.04
N SER A 486 12.10 21.63 -15.70
CA SER A 486 13.00 22.46 -14.89
C SER A 486 13.20 21.82 -13.54
N THR A 487 14.40 21.96 -12.97
CA THR A 487 14.71 21.47 -11.63
C THR A 487 13.72 22.01 -10.60
N ALA A 488 13.18 21.13 -9.77
CA ALA A 488 12.43 21.51 -8.57
C ALA A 488 13.42 21.85 -7.45
N THR A 489 13.26 23.01 -6.81
CA THR A 489 14.25 23.53 -5.83
C THR A 489 13.66 23.79 -4.45
N ALA A 490 12.34 23.86 -4.31
CA ALA A 490 11.70 24.14 -3.03
C ALA A 490 11.58 22.85 -2.21
N THR A 491 12.20 22.85 -1.02
CA THR A 491 12.20 21.71 -0.10
C THR A 491 11.82 22.11 1.33
N SER A 492 11.43 23.37 1.54
CA SER A 492 10.98 23.88 2.83
C SER A 492 9.49 23.65 3.03
N TRP A 493 9.11 23.24 4.23
CA TRP A 493 7.74 22.92 4.64
C TRP A 493 7.38 23.67 5.94
N PRO A 494 6.09 23.92 6.22
CA PRO A 494 5.68 24.43 7.51
C PRO A 494 5.84 23.34 8.58
N SER A 495 6.08 23.73 9.84
CA SER A 495 6.28 22.77 10.93
C SER A 495 5.07 21.86 11.20
N THR A 496 3.87 22.30 10.82
CA THR A 496 2.64 21.53 11.01
C THR A 496 1.64 21.85 9.91
N LEU A 497 1.15 20.81 9.25
CA LEU A 497 0.02 20.87 8.34
C LEU A 497 -1.25 20.45 9.11
N THR A 498 -2.25 21.33 9.14
CA THR A 498 -3.54 21.06 9.78
C THR A 498 -4.63 20.92 8.74
N SER A 499 -5.54 19.97 8.92
CA SER A 499 -6.76 19.90 8.10
C SER A 499 -7.71 21.04 8.49
N GLY A 500 -8.04 21.92 7.54
CA GLY A 500 -8.94 23.07 7.73
C GLY A 500 -8.66 24.19 6.72
N SER A 501 -9.71 24.74 6.11
CA SER A 501 -9.63 25.83 5.12
C SER A 501 -9.11 27.14 5.75
N PRO A 502 -8.27 27.94 5.07
CA PRO A 502 -7.83 29.24 5.56
C PRO A 502 -8.97 30.25 5.34
N GLY A 503 -9.68 30.61 6.40
CA GLY A 503 -10.73 31.63 6.31
C GLY A 503 -11.90 31.47 7.26
N ALA A 504 -11.97 30.39 8.04
CA ALA A 504 -12.84 30.39 9.21
C ALA A 504 -12.19 31.29 10.26
N THR A 505 -12.76 32.49 10.47
CA THR A 505 -12.50 33.26 11.68
C THR A 505 -12.74 32.34 12.87
N THR A 506 -11.65 31.94 13.51
CA THR A 506 -11.68 31.09 14.70
C THR A 506 -12.55 31.78 15.74
N ALA A 507 -13.70 31.16 16.05
CA ALA A 507 -14.18 31.27 17.42
C ALA A 507 -13.02 30.77 18.31
N PRO A 508 -12.67 31.48 19.39
CA PRO A 508 -11.49 31.15 20.19
C PRO A 508 -11.62 29.71 20.70
N CYS A 509 -10.79 28.80 20.17
CA CYS A 509 -10.60 27.50 20.80
C CYS A 509 -9.67 27.70 22.00
N THR A 510 -10.10 27.25 23.16
CA THR A 510 -9.26 27.23 24.35
C THR A 510 -8.17 26.19 24.14
N THR A 511 -6.93 26.65 24.01
CA THR A 511 -5.74 25.80 24.15
C THR A 511 -5.82 25.13 25.53
N PRO A 512 -5.70 23.79 25.62
CA PRO A 512 -5.73 23.12 26.90
C PRO A 512 -4.53 23.58 27.74
N THR A 513 -4.75 23.87 29.01
CA THR A 513 -3.65 24.03 29.98
C THR A 513 -3.23 22.68 30.56
N SER A 514 -4.07 21.65 30.42
CA SER A 514 -3.86 20.29 30.90
C SER A 514 -4.53 19.28 29.96
N VAL A 515 -3.89 18.12 29.77
CA VAL A 515 -4.40 16.99 28.98
C VAL A 515 -4.33 15.74 29.84
N ALA A 516 -5.41 14.95 29.87
CA ALA A 516 -5.45 13.67 30.56
C ALA A 516 -4.72 12.59 29.73
N VAL A 517 -3.50 12.25 30.10
CA VAL A 517 -2.66 11.28 29.38
C VAL A 517 -2.78 9.91 30.03
N THR A 518 -3.28 8.92 29.30
CA THR A 518 -3.30 7.52 29.70
C THR A 518 -2.01 6.83 29.30
N PHE A 519 -1.27 6.33 30.28
CA PHE A 519 -0.12 5.45 30.07
C PHE A 519 -0.61 4.00 30.16
N ASP A 520 -0.47 3.27 29.07
CA ASP A 520 -0.75 1.83 28.98
C ASP A 520 0.59 1.10 28.93
N GLU A 521 0.87 0.22 29.90
CA GLU A 521 2.14 -0.51 30.02
C GLU A 521 1.90 -2.02 30.03
N ILE A 522 2.54 -2.73 29.11
CA ILE A 522 2.53 -4.19 29.09
C ILE A 522 3.68 -4.73 29.94
N ALA A 523 3.36 -5.21 31.14
CA ALA A 523 4.33 -5.71 32.11
C ALA A 523 3.82 -6.98 32.79
N ALA A 524 4.47 -8.12 32.52
CA ALA A 524 4.15 -9.38 33.20
C ALA A 524 4.60 -9.33 34.66
N THR A 525 3.67 -9.49 35.59
CA THR A 525 3.92 -9.37 37.04
C THR A 525 3.50 -10.62 37.82
N SER A 526 4.14 -10.88 38.96
CA SER A 526 3.72 -11.90 39.93
C SER A 526 2.68 -11.36 40.91
N TYR A 527 1.95 -12.26 41.58
CA TYR A 527 1.00 -11.85 42.61
C TYR A 527 1.72 -11.09 43.76
N GLY A 528 1.27 -9.87 44.06
CA GLY A 528 1.85 -9.00 45.08
C GLY A 528 2.80 -7.93 44.54
N GLU A 529 3.14 -7.95 43.25
CA GLU A 529 3.86 -6.88 42.57
C GLU A 529 2.90 -5.76 42.15
N HIS A 530 3.41 -4.53 42.16
CA HIS A 530 2.68 -3.34 41.72
C HIS A 530 3.55 -2.50 40.78
N VAL A 531 2.97 -2.03 39.67
CA VAL A 531 3.66 -1.17 38.69
C VAL A 531 3.38 0.31 38.99
N TYR A 532 4.42 1.12 38.90
CA TYR A 532 4.39 2.57 39.10
C TYR A 532 5.08 3.28 37.93
N ILE A 533 4.70 4.53 37.68
CA ILE A 533 5.38 5.45 36.77
C ILE A 533 5.96 6.62 37.56
N ALA A 534 7.22 6.96 37.28
CA ALA A 534 7.90 8.13 37.80
C ALA A 534 8.61 8.89 36.68
N GLY A 535 8.77 10.19 36.84
CA GLY A 535 9.37 11.02 35.80
C GLY A 535 9.86 12.39 36.28
N SER A 536 10.40 13.16 35.35
CA SER A 536 11.11 14.42 35.62
C SER A 536 10.22 15.62 35.95
N ILE A 537 8.90 15.42 36.02
CA ILE A 537 7.91 16.45 36.34
C ILE A 537 7.20 16.13 37.65
N SER A 538 6.66 17.17 38.31
CA SER A 538 6.00 17.05 39.60
C SER A 538 4.80 16.09 39.59
N GLN A 539 4.07 16.03 38.47
CA GLN A 539 2.92 15.15 38.28
C GLN A 539 3.31 13.66 38.30
N LEU A 540 4.58 13.36 38.04
CA LEU A 540 5.17 12.03 38.07
C LEU A 540 6.23 11.90 39.19
N GLY A 541 6.16 12.76 40.20
CA GLY A 541 6.97 12.64 41.42
C GLY A 541 8.41 13.13 41.34
N ASN A 542 8.86 13.79 40.25
CA ASN A 542 10.25 14.27 40.09
C ASN A 542 11.31 13.17 40.38
N TRP A 543 11.10 11.97 39.86
CA TRP A 543 11.91 10.76 40.09
C TRP A 543 11.93 10.21 41.53
N ASP A 544 11.16 10.78 42.46
CA ASP A 544 11.00 10.23 43.80
C ASP A 544 10.00 9.07 43.81
N THR A 545 10.50 7.85 44.03
CA THR A 545 9.69 6.63 44.08
C THR A 545 8.61 6.65 45.15
N SER A 546 8.76 7.45 46.21
CA SER A 546 7.74 7.60 47.25
C SER A 546 6.54 8.43 46.79
N ASN A 547 6.71 9.24 45.74
CA ASN A 547 5.71 10.12 45.14
C ASN A 547 5.31 9.69 43.71
N ALA A 548 5.69 8.48 43.30
CA ALA A 548 5.37 7.92 42.00
C ALA A 548 3.90 7.54 41.86
N VAL A 549 3.40 7.53 40.63
CA VAL A 549 1.98 7.29 40.34
C VAL A 549 1.74 5.78 40.16
N PRO A 550 0.81 5.15 40.92
CA PRO A 550 0.49 3.73 40.76
C PRO A 550 -0.34 3.47 39.51
N LEU A 551 -0.05 2.38 38.81
CA LEU A 551 -0.88 1.88 37.71
C LEU A 551 -1.95 0.89 38.21
N SER A 552 -3.07 0.84 37.50
CA SER A 552 -4.15 -0.12 37.71
C SER A 552 -3.96 -1.37 36.86
N SER A 553 -4.10 -2.54 37.49
CA SER A 553 -4.18 -3.85 36.81
C SER A 553 -5.61 -4.29 36.50
N SER A 554 -6.61 -3.39 36.57
CA SER A 554 -8.02 -3.78 36.38
C SER A 554 -8.35 -4.32 34.99
N LYS A 555 -7.47 -4.09 34.00
CA LYS A 555 -7.56 -4.63 32.63
C LYS A 555 -6.54 -5.76 32.35
N TYR A 556 -5.81 -6.21 33.36
CA TYR A 556 -4.79 -7.25 33.22
C TYR A 556 -5.43 -8.62 32.98
N THR A 557 -4.98 -9.32 31.96
CA THR A 557 -5.37 -10.73 31.68
C THR A 557 -4.13 -11.58 31.43
N SER A 558 -4.29 -12.91 31.39
CA SER A 558 -3.17 -13.83 31.09
C SER A 558 -2.64 -13.71 29.66
N SER A 559 -3.42 -13.13 28.74
CA SER A 559 -3.02 -12.89 27.34
C SER A 559 -2.66 -11.44 27.05
N ASN A 560 -2.93 -10.52 27.99
CA ASN A 560 -2.65 -9.10 27.86
C ASN A 560 -2.35 -8.50 29.24
N ASN A 561 -1.07 -8.41 29.56
CA ASN A 561 -0.55 -8.08 30.89
C ASN A 561 -0.56 -6.54 31.11
N LEU A 562 -1.71 -5.92 30.84
CA LEU A 562 -1.89 -4.48 30.77
C LEU A 562 -2.05 -3.85 32.16
N TRP A 563 -1.16 -2.92 32.47
CA TRP A 563 -1.26 -1.96 33.54
C TRP A 563 -1.54 -0.58 32.95
N TYR A 564 -2.38 0.24 33.59
CA TYR A 564 -2.65 1.58 33.06
C TYR A 564 -2.90 2.64 34.12
N VAL A 565 -2.62 3.90 33.79
CA VAL A 565 -3.03 5.06 34.60
C VAL A 565 -3.29 6.27 33.71
N THR A 566 -4.27 7.09 34.07
CA THR A 566 -4.48 8.40 33.44
C THR A 566 -4.00 9.50 34.38
N VAL A 567 -3.12 10.38 33.90
CA VAL A 567 -2.56 11.52 34.64
C VAL A 567 -2.84 12.80 33.87
N ASP A 568 -3.37 13.81 34.55
CA ASP A 568 -3.52 15.16 33.99
C ASP A 568 -2.15 15.86 33.94
N LEU A 569 -1.64 16.09 32.73
CA LEU A 569 -0.32 16.67 32.49
C LEU A 569 -0.41 18.04 31.81
N PRO A 570 0.47 19.01 32.14
CA PRO A 570 0.43 20.33 31.52
C PRO A 570 0.72 20.24 30.03
N ALA A 571 -0.18 20.78 29.21
CA ALA A 571 -0.09 20.72 27.76
C ALA A 571 1.23 21.33 27.24
N GLY A 572 1.84 20.69 26.25
CA GLY A 572 3.10 21.13 25.64
C GLY A 572 4.36 20.84 26.45
N THR A 573 4.25 20.17 27.61
CA THR A 573 5.42 19.83 28.43
C THR A 573 6.12 18.60 27.87
N THR A 574 7.41 18.72 27.58
CA THR A 574 8.30 17.57 27.33
C THR A 574 8.95 17.13 28.63
N PHE A 575 8.92 15.83 28.91
CA PHE A 575 9.49 15.27 30.12
C PHE A 575 9.98 13.83 29.89
N GLN A 576 10.80 13.36 30.82
CA GLN A 576 11.27 11.97 30.85
C GLN A 576 10.55 11.17 31.92
N TYR A 577 10.37 9.87 31.70
CA TYR A 577 9.74 8.96 32.66
C TYR A 577 10.28 7.53 32.52
N LYS A 578 10.07 6.71 33.56
CA LYS A 578 10.27 5.26 33.55
C LYS A 578 9.24 4.57 34.43
N TYR A 579 9.00 3.30 34.12
CA TYR A 579 8.26 2.40 34.99
C TYR A 579 9.18 1.74 36.01
N PHE A 580 8.62 1.46 37.18
CA PHE A 580 9.24 0.56 38.15
C PHE A 580 8.20 -0.39 38.75
N ARG A 581 8.67 -1.56 39.18
CA ARG A 581 7.91 -2.51 39.97
C ARG A 581 8.28 -2.35 41.42
N LYS A 582 7.27 -2.37 42.28
CA LYS A 582 7.44 -2.54 43.70
C LYS A 582 7.12 -3.99 44.05
N GLU A 583 8.14 -4.68 44.54
CA GLU A 583 8.06 -6.08 44.93
C GLU A 583 7.32 -6.23 46.27
N SER A 584 6.91 -7.46 46.58
CA SER A 584 6.19 -7.78 47.82
C SER A 584 7.00 -7.49 49.10
N ASP A 585 8.34 -7.47 49.03
CA ASP A 585 9.25 -7.10 50.12
C ASP A 585 9.50 -5.58 50.22
N GLY A 586 8.89 -4.79 49.32
CA GLY A 586 9.02 -3.34 49.25
C GLY A 586 10.21 -2.84 48.43
N SER A 587 11.03 -3.73 47.87
CA SER A 587 12.12 -3.35 46.95
C SER A 587 11.58 -2.78 45.62
N VAL A 588 12.38 -1.93 44.99
CA VAL A 588 12.03 -1.25 43.73
C VAL A 588 12.94 -1.73 42.61
N VAL A 589 12.33 -2.21 41.52
CA VAL A 589 13.02 -2.65 40.30
C VAL A 589 12.58 -1.73 39.16
N TRP A 590 13.50 -0.90 38.67
CA TRP A 590 13.27 -0.08 37.49
C TRP A 590 13.36 -0.91 36.21
N GLU A 591 12.61 -0.51 35.18
CA GLU A 591 12.86 -1.01 33.82
C GLU A 591 14.27 -0.62 33.34
N SER A 592 14.76 -1.26 32.29
CA SER A 592 16.10 -0.97 31.76
C SER A 592 16.21 0.44 31.13
N ASP A 593 17.43 0.95 31.01
CA ASP A 593 17.72 2.23 30.34
C ASP A 593 17.55 2.10 28.81
N PRO A 594 17.28 3.21 28.09
CA PRO A 594 17.22 4.60 28.56
C PRO A 594 15.86 5.00 29.15
N ASN A 595 15.83 6.16 29.84
CA ASN A 595 14.58 6.86 30.16
C ASN A 595 13.71 7.02 28.90
N ARG A 596 12.40 6.95 29.07
CA ARG A 596 11.42 7.30 28.03
C ARG A 596 11.25 8.82 28.01
N GLU A 597 10.88 9.38 26.87
CA GLU A 597 10.62 10.81 26.70
C GLU A 597 9.27 10.99 26.01
N TYR A 598 8.43 11.88 26.55
CA TYR A 598 7.10 12.17 26.00
C TYR A 598 6.82 13.67 26.03
N THR A 599 6.10 14.16 25.02
CA THR A 599 5.64 15.54 24.95
C THR A 599 4.12 15.59 24.96
N VAL A 600 3.55 16.23 25.98
CA VAL A 600 2.09 16.36 26.12
C VAL A 600 1.53 17.16 24.95
N PRO A 601 0.52 16.66 24.22
CA PRO A 601 -0.13 17.43 23.16
C PRO A 601 -0.67 18.78 23.65
N SER A 602 -0.59 19.81 22.83
CA SER A 602 -1.12 21.16 23.11
C SER A 602 -2.08 21.68 22.03
N GLY A 603 -2.52 20.78 21.13
CA GLY A 603 -3.46 21.10 20.07
C GLY A 603 -4.82 21.57 20.60
N CYS A 604 -5.47 22.47 19.87
CA CYS A 604 -6.81 22.94 20.23
C CYS A 604 -7.82 21.79 20.34
N GLY A 605 -8.63 21.80 21.40
CA GLY A 605 -9.68 20.80 21.63
C GLY A 605 -9.17 19.43 22.12
N VAL A 606 -7.86 19.27 22.30
CA VAL A 606 -7.30 18.06 22.89
C VAL A 606 -7.54 18.07 24.41
N SER A 607 -8.24 17.04 24.90
CA SER A 607 -8.48 16.85 26.34
C SER A 607 -7.90 15.53 26.87
N THR A 608 -7.60 14.57 25.99
CA THR A 608 -7.04 13.26 26.35
C THR A 608 -5.96 12.82 25.36
N ALA A 609 -5.00 12.01 25.81
CA ALA A 609 -4.00 11.35 24.97
C ALA A 609 -3.67 9.95 25.53
N THR A 610 -3.04 9.07 24.74
CA THR A 610 -2.62 7.74 25.19
C THR A 610 -1.19 7.46 24.73
N GLU A 611 -0.34 7.00 25.65
CA GLU A 611 1.00 6.50 25.40
C GLU A 611 1.01 5.00 25.73
N SER A 612 1.49 4.18 24.79
CA SER A 612 1.47 2.71 24.93
C SER A 612 2.88 2.14 24.91
N ASP A 613 3.25 1.54 26.03
CA ASP A 613 4.58 1.05 26.34
C ASP A 613 4.58 -0.48 26.60
N THR A 614 5.79 -1.04 26.58
CA THR A 614 6.07 -2.41 26.99
C THR A 614 7.34 -2.42 27.81
N TRP A 615 7.33 -3.19 28.90
CA TRP A 615 8.42 -3.23 29.88
C TRP A 615 9.78 -3.51 29.23
N ARG A 616 10.79 -2.70 29.56
CA ARG A 616 12.16 -2.79 29.03
C ARG A 616 13.11 -3.57 29.93
#